data_AF-A0A957WF88-F1
#
_entry.id   AF-A0A957WF88-F1
#
_cell.length_a   1.000
_cell.length_b   1.000
_cell.length_c   1.000
_cell.angle_alpha   90.00
_cell.angle_beta   90.00
_cell.angle_gamma   90.00
#
_symmetry.space_group_name_H-M   'P 1'
#
loop_
_entity.id
_entity.type
_entity.pdbx_description
1 polymer ?
#
loop_
_entity_poly.entity_id
_entity_poly.type
_entity_poly.pdbx_seq_one_letter_code
_entity_poly.pdbx_strand_id
1 'polypeptide(L)'
;MDPLLKIINLSKRFGRLSVLEQVNFEVFPGEVVGLAGRSGAGKSVLAMLLAGLHAPNGGIVYFEGKRLHWPLQARRFGIAVIHQEPVLAENLDIISNVFLGQEIGWPKIGRLLKIPSQSRMDVEADRLLSELGIYFPSLYEKVSNLSAEQRQLVAIAQTMTQPAKLIFVDEPTVLLSYPYQQRLLSLIQRWQREGVSVIFGSKNLEHLFAVTDRIITLRKGQTVANHRTDETSREEIVAELVGGAGSHQITPAIWALDNYYQARQQAENLRNQQALLERSLVERDTLNQQLVDRLAEQVEALDQANLALQAAQRRLLTEREQERKHLARELHDQVIQDLLSVNYQLEEIESSSDESPTLVDELEDVRTSIRQMVQDLRRICGNLRPPTIDSLGLGAALQSFTQDWSERNHVTVSLDLDSKLGRLPEAIELSIFRIVQEGLSNIRKHAHASAVEIRLKHTSPRTLLISVTDNGRGLKDNFDLSALAAEEHYGLLGISERVALLGGRLRLQNQPGGGLLLQVEIPHPRVGVAVDSINL
;
A
#
# COMPACT_ATOMS: atom_id res chain seq x y z
N MET A 1 -37.74 33.76 29.77
CA MET A 1 -38.11 32.46 29.17
C MET A 1 -38.01 31.40 30.24
N ASP A 2 -38.85 30.38 30.20
CA ASP A 2 -38.74 29.25 31.12
C ASP A 2 -37.60 28.30 30.69
N PRO A 3 -36.87 27.68 31.63
CA PRO A 3 -35.79 26.76 31.30
C PRO A 3 -36.33 25.46 30.69
N LEU A 4 -35.64 24.95 29.66
CA LEU A 4 -35.91 23.64 29.08
C LEU A 4 -35.56 22.53 30.08
N LEU A 5 -34.40 22.62 30.71
CA LEU A 5 -33.93 21.70 31.75
C LEU A 5 -33.64 22.51 33.01
N LYS A 6 -34.15 22.05 34.16
CA LYS A 6 -33.85 22.63 35.47
C LYS A 6 -33.48 21.54 36.46
N ILE A 7 -32.25 21.60 36.96
CA ILE A 7 -31.67 20.65 37.89
C ILE A 7 -31.53 21.32 39.25
N ILE A 8 -32.15 20.72 40.28
CA ILE A 8 -32.18 21.26 41.64
C ILE A 8 -31.63 20.22 42.61
N ASN A 9 -30.52 20.57 43.28
CA ASN A 9 -29.84 19.77 44.32
C ASN A 9 -29.58 18.31 43.91
N LEU A 10 -29.26 18.08 42.63
CA LEU A 10 -29.06 16.74 42.10
C LEU A 10 -27.82 16.09 42.71
N SER A 11 -28.01 14.90 43.29
CA SER A 11 -26.96 14.19 44.01
C SER A 11 -26.88 12.73 43.58
N LYS A 12 -25.66 12.19 43.48
CA LYS A 12 -25.40 10.81 43.08
C LYS A 12 -24.19 10.25 43.81
N ARG A 13 -24.39 9.08 44.40
CA ARG A 13 -23.39 8.30 45.12
C ARG A 13 -23.32 6.87 44.57
N PHE A 14 -22.12 6.30 44.59
CA PHE A 14 -21.86 4.90 44.30
C PHE A 14 -21.18 4.28 45.52
N GLY A 15 -21.94 3.51 46.31
CA GLY A 15 -21.50 3.07 47.62
C GLY A 15 -21.18 4.24 48.54
N ARG A 16 -19.93 4.33 49.03
CA ARG A 16 -19.44 5.44 49.87
C ARG A 16 -18.94 6.65 49.08
N LEU A 17 -18.72 6.50 47.76
CA LEU A 17 -18.18 7.56 46.93
C LEU A 17 -19.30 8.51 46.49
N SER A 18 -19.19 9.78 46.89
CA SER A 18 -20.06 10.86 46.44
C SER A 18 -19.49 11.45 45.16
N VAL A 19 -20.25 11.38 44.05
CA VAL A 19 -19.79 11.86 42.74
C VAL A 19 -20.47 13.16 42.32
N LEU A 20 -21.77 13.30 42.62
CA LEU A 20 -22.49 14.57 42.48
C LEU A 20 -23.10 14.95 43.82
N GLU A 21 -22.95 16.21 44.20
CA GLU A 21 -23.39 16.76 45.47
C GLU A 21 -24.15 18.06 45.22
N GLN A 22 -25.47 18.01 45.36
CA GLN A 22 -26.33 19.18 45.25
C GLN A 22 -26.06 20.04 44.01
N VAL A 23 -25.90 19.40 42.85
CA VAL A 23 -25.69 20.10 41.58
C VAL A 23 -26.95 20.90 41.23
N ASN A 24 -26.75 22.16 40.89
CA ASN A 24 -27.80 23.10 40.52
C ASN A 24 -27.40 23.80 39.22
N PHE A 25 -28.26 23.74 38.20
CA PHE A 25 -28.17 24.60 37.02
C PHE A 25 -29.43 24.47 36.14
N GLU A 26 -29.53 25.36 35.17
CA GLU A 26 -30.63 25.43 34.21
C GLU A 26 -30.07 25.55 32.80
N VAL A 27 -30.81 25.02 31.82
CA VAL A 27 -30.53 25.15 30.38
C VAL A 27 -31.79 25.68 29.71
N PHE A 28 -31.66 26.74 28.93
CA PHE A 28 -32.74 27.38 28.21
C PHE A 28 -32.90 26.79 26.78
N PRO A 29 -34.09 26.93 26.16
CA PRO A 29 -34.30 26.46 24.80
C PRO A 29 -33.32 27.09 23.80
N GLY A 30 -32.65 26.26 23.00
CA GLY A 30 -31.67 26.69 21.99
C GLY A 30 -30.33 27.15 22.56
N GLU A 31 -30.07 26.97 23.85
CA GLU A 31 -28.82 27.36 24.52
C GLU A 31 -27.78 26.23 24.45
N VAL A 32 -26.51 26.59 24.24
CA VAL A 32 -25.36 25.69 24.37
C VAL A 32 -24.64 25.96 25.68
N VAL A 33 -24.70 25.02 26.61
CA VAL A 33 -24.07 25.11 27.93
C VAL A 33 -22.85 24.20 28.00
N GLY A 34 -21.68 24.79 28.22
CA GLY A 34 -20.44 24.08 28.48
C GLY A 34 -20.35 23.56 29.91
N LEU A 35 -19.91 22.31 30.09
CA LEU A 35 -19.55 21.77 31.39
C LEU A 35 -18.03 21.64 31.49
N ALA A 36 -17.40 22.61 32.17
CA ALA A 36 -15.98 22.57 32.50
C ALA A 36 -15.77 21.74 33.78
N GLY A 37 -14.75 20.89 33.82
CA GLY A 37 -14.47 20.08 35.00
C GLY A 37 -13.26 19.18 34.81
N ARG A 38 -12.44 18.99 35.86
CA ARG A 38 -11.35 18.01 35.86
C ARG A 38 -11.89 16.58 35.69
N SER A 39 -11.00 15.62 35.42
CA SER A 39 -11.36 14.20 35.48
C SER A 39 -11.93 13.87 36.85
N GLY A 40 -13.06 13.15 36.88
CA GLY A 40 -13.77 12.85 38.13
C GLY A 40 -14.68 13.96 38.68
N ALA A 41 -14.86 15.09 37.97
CA ALA A 41 -15.75 16.16 38.42
C ALA A 41 -17.26 15.80 38.37
N GLY A 42 -17.62 14.69 37.71
CA GLY A 42 -19.01 14.18 37.66
C GLY A 42 -19.75 14.39 36.34
N LYS A 43 -19.12 14.95 35.29
CA LYS A 43 -19.72 15.21 33.96
C LYS A 43 -20.39 13.96 33.36
N SER A 44 -19.65 12.85 33.26
CA SER A 44 -20.18 11.60 32.72
C SER A 44 -21.28 10.97 33.57
N VAL A 45 -21.22 11.15 34.89
CA VAL A 45 -22.29 10.69 35.78
C VAL A 45 -23.57 11.48 35.54
N LEU A 46 -23.46 12.80 35.34
CA LEU A 46 -24.59 13.64 34.97
C LEU A 46 -25.18 13.21 33.62
N ALA A 47 -24.34 12.89 32.63
CA ALA A 47 -24.77 12.34 31.34
C ALA A 47 -25.56 11.02 31.52
N MET A 48 -25.06 10.08 32.33
CA MET A 48 -25.72 8.81 32.62
C MET A 48 -27.08 8.98 33.34
N LEU A 49 -27.20 9.97 34.23
CA LEU A 49 -28.47 10.28 34.91
C LEU A 49 -29.50 10.81 33.91
N LEU A 50 -29.10 11.73 33.03
CA LEU A 50 -29.96 12.33 32.00
C LEU A 50 -30.29 11.35 30.86
N ALA A 51 -29.41 10.39 30.58
CA ALA A 51 -29.70 9.24 29.71
C ALA A 51 -30.70 8.25 30.34
N GLY A 52 -30.93 8.34 31.65
CA GLY A 52 -31.80 7.43 32.39
C GLY A 52 -31.17 6.09 32.77
N LEU A 53 -29.86 5.91 32.57
CA LEU A 53 -29.11 4.70 32.91
C LEU A 53 -28.96 4.50 34.43
N HIS A 54 -28.99 5.60 35.18
CA HIS A 54 -28.94 5.59 36.64
C HIS A 54 -29.99 6.54 37.23
N ALA A 55 -30.51 6.18 38.40
CA ALA A 55 -31.34 7.06 39.21
C ALA A 55 -30.47 7.94 40.13
N PRO A 56 -30.84 9.22 40.35
CA PRO A 56 -30.21 10.06 41.36
C PRO A 56 -30.55 9.56 42.77
N ASN A 57 -29.67 9.85 43.73
CA ASN A 57 -29.94 9.59 45.15
C ASN A 57 -30.74 10.72 45.81
N GLY A 58 -30.73 11.91 45.22
CA GLY A 58 -31.46 13.08 45.71
C GLY A 58 -31.51 14.20 44.68
N GLY A 59 -32.34 15.20 44.96
CA GLY A 59 -32.61 16.32 44.05
C GLY A 59 -33.79 16.05 43.13
N ILE A 60 -34.10 17.06 42.31
CA ILE A 60 -35.24 17.06 41.39
C ILE A 60 -34.77 17.60 40.05
N VAL A 61 -35.19 16.94 38.97
CA VAL A 61 -34.95 17.41 37.60
C VAL A 61 -36.30 17.70 36.96
N TYR A 62 -36.42 18.87 36.35
CA TYR A 62 -37.54 19.26 35.52
C TYR A 62 -37.10 19.36 34.06
N PHE A 63 -37.95 18.90 33.16
CA PHE A 63 -37.78 19.04 31.72
C PHE A 63 -39.09 19.58 31.11
N GLU A 64 -39.04 20.72 30.41
CA GLU A 64 -40.22 21.44 29.93
C GLU A 64 -41.25 21.70 31.06
N GLY A 65 -40.77 22.10 32.23
CA GLY A 65 -41.59 22.32 33.44
C GLY A 65 -42.13 21.05 34.09
N LYS A 66 -41.95 19.86 33.50
CA LYS A 66 -42.42 18.58 34.04
C LYS A 66 -41.33 17.91 34.85
N ARG A 67 -41.67 17.46 36.07
CA ARG A 67 -40.75 16.69 36.91
C ARG A 67 -40.43 15.34 36.25
N LEU A 68 -39.15 15.04 36.08
CA LEU A 68 -38.68 13.74 35.62
C LEU A 68 -38.71 12.72 36.76
N HIS A 69 -39.05 11.49 36.40
CA HIS A 69 -39.13 10.34 37.31
C HIS A 69 -38.27 9.20 36.77
N TRP A 70 -37.71 8.38 37.66
CA TRP A 70 -36.87 7.24 37.31
C TRP A 70 -37.60 5.91 37.52
N PRO A 71 -37.37 4.89 36.66
CA PRO A 71 -36.42 4.86 35.54
C PRO A 71 -36.85 5.79 34.39
N LEU A 72 -35.91 6.63 33.95
CA LEU A 72 -36.17 7.68 32.97
C LEU A 72 -36.02 7.11 31.55
N GLN A 73 -37.04 7.32 30.73
CA GLN A 73 -36.96 7.04 29.28
C GLN A 73 -36.60 8.33 28.54
N ALA A 74 -35.33 8.72 28.61
CA ALA A 74 -34.80 10.01 28.13
C ALA A 74 -35.27 10.35 26.70
N ARG A 75 -35.21 9.36 25.80
CA ARG A 75 -35.63 9.50 24.39
C ARG A 75 -37.09 9.97 24.23
N ARG A 76 -38.01 9.58 25.13
CA ARG A 76 -39.43 10.02 25.05
C ARG A 76 -39.64 11.48 25.39
N PHE A 77 -38.68 12.10 26.06
CA PHE A 77 -38.64 13.54 26.32
C PHE A 77 -37.84 14.30 25.25
N GLY A 78 -37.28 13.60 24.25
CA GLY A 78 -36.40 14.22 23.26
C GLY A 78 -35.00 14.53 23.81
N ILE A 79 -34.54 13.77 24.82
CA ILE A 79 -33.18 13.87 25.36
C ILE A 79 -32.31 12.80 24.69
N ALA A 80 -31.25 13.23 24.00
CA ALA A 80 -30.23 12.38 23.42
C ALA A 80 -28.89 12.57 24.14
N VAL A 81 -28.07 11.52 24.21
CA VAL A 81 -26.77 11.56 24.88
C VAL A 81 -25.72 10.90 24.00
N ILE A 82 -24.61 11.60 23.76
CA ILE A 82 -23.38 11.09 23.14
C ILE A 82 -22.39 10.85 24.28
N HIS A 83 -22.03 9.59 24.49
CA HIS A 83 -21.10 9.19 25.55
C HIS A 83 -19.64 9.33 25.12
N GLN A 84 -18.74 9.47 26.11
CA GLN A 84 -17.29 9.52 25.89
C GLN A 84 -16.79 8.24 25.21
N GLU A 85 -17.31 7.09 25.65
CA GLU A 85 -17.08 5.79 25.02
C GLU A 85 -18.39 5.34 24.35
N PRO A 86 -18.39 5.10 23.03
CA PRO A 86 -19.62 4.81 22.30
C PRO A 86 -20.08 3.38 22.62
N VAL A 87 -21.30 3.26 23.16
CA VAL A 87 -21.93 1.96 23.42
C VAL A 87 -22.69 1.54 22.17
N LEU A 88 -22.06 0.71 21.35
CA LEU A 88 -22.61 0.20 20.11
C LEU A 88 -22.80 -1.33 20.18
N ALA A 89 -23.76 -1.85 19.42
CA ALA A 89 -23.98 -3.28 19.30
C ALA A 89 -22.92 -3.90 18.37
N GLU A 90 -21.90 -4.52 18.97
CA GLU A 90 -20.70 -5.04 18.29
C GLU A 90 -20.99 -5.97 17.10
N ASN A 91 -22.02 -6.80 17.22
CA ASN A 91 -22.38 -7.80 16.23
C ASN A 91 -23.27 -7.28 15.11
N LEU A 92 -23.73 -6.03 15.19
CA LEU A 92 -24.57 -5.40 14.19
C LEU A 92 -23.75 -4.53 13.25
N ASP A 93 -24.28 -4.33 12.05
CA ASP A 93 -23.68 -3.43 11.06
C ASP A 93 -23.85 -1.95 11.43
N ILE A 94 -23.21 -1.07 10.67
CA ILE A 94 -23.25 0.38 10.87
C ILE A 94 -24.70 0.89 10.80
N ILE A 95 -25.47 0.50 9.77
CA ILE A 95 -26.85 0.98 9.56
C ILE A 95 -27.74 0.60 10.76
N SER A 96 -27.66 -0.66 11.18
CA SER A 96 -28.41 -1.20 12.31
C SER A 96 -28.07 -0.47 13.61
N ASN A 97 -26.80 -0.09 13.80
CA ASN A 97 -26.39 0.71 14.96
C ASN A 97 -26.90 2.15 14.90
N VAL A 98 -26.81 2.81 13.73
CA VAL A 98 -27.32 4.18 13.52
C VAL A 98 -28.81 4.25 13.86
N PHE A 99 -29.61 3.27 13.43
CA PHE A 99 -31.06 3.25 13.65
C PHE A 99 -31.52 2.42 14.86
N LEU A 100 -30.62 1.95 15.73
CA LEU A 100 -30.97 1.00 16.79
C LEU A 100 -32.05 1.53 17.74
N GLY A 101 -33.20 0.86 17.74
CA GLY A 101 -34.38 1.25 18.51
C GLY A 101 -35.14 2.45 17.94
N GLN A 102 -34.82 2.87 16.71
CA GLN A 102 -35.44 3.95 15.95
C GLN A 102 -35.54 3.61 14.45
N GLU A 103 -35.85 2.35 14.15
CA GLU A 103 -35.87 1.83 12.80
C GLU A 103 -36.90 2.59 11.94
N ILE A 104 -36.48 3.01 10.74
CA ILE A 104 -37.36 3.63 9.75
C ILE A 104 -38.20 2.53 9.13
N GLY A 105 -39.52 2.62 9.22
CA GLY A 105 -40.37 1.50 8.82
C GLY A 105 -41.85 1.84 8.74
N TRP A 106 -42.62 0.87 8.24
CA TRP A 106 -44.08 0.97 8.13
C TRP A 106 -44.73 0.41 9.41
N PRO A 107 -45.77 1.06 9.95
CA PRO A 107 -46.51 0.49 11.07
C PRO A 107 -47.28 -0.75 10.61
N LYS A 108 -46.97 -1.90 11.20
CA LYS A 108 -47.72 -3.15 11.07
C LYS A 108 -48.78 -3.15 12.16
N ILE A 109 -50.05 -3.11 11.75
CA ILE A 109 -51.26 -3.43 12.53
C ILE A 109 -51.21 -2.91 13.98
N GLY A 110 -51.83 -1.74 14.21
CA GLY A 110 -52.06 -1.21 15.55
C GLY A 110 -50.83 -0.60 16.23
N ARG A 111 -50.11 0.34 15.57
CA ARG A 111 -49.05 1.22 16.14
C ARG A 111 -47.90 0.58 16.97
N LEU A 112 -47.91 -0.73 17.26
CA LEU A 112 -46.99 -1.39 18.19
C LEU A 112 -45.81 -2.08 17.49
N LEU A 113 -45.93 -2.50 16.23
CA LEU A 113 -44.86 -3.19 15.50
C LEU A 113 -44.52 -2.41 14.23
N LYS A 114 -43.27 -1.96 14.08
CA LYS A 114 -42.77 -1.38 12.83
C LYS A 114 -42.02 -2.45 12.04
N ILE A 115 -42.25 -2.55 10.72
CA ILE A 115 -41.38 -3.33 9.83
C ILE A 115 -40.28 -2.39 9.33
N PRO A 116 -39.00 -2.62 9.68
CA PRO A 116 -37.89 -1.83 9.18
C PRO A 116 -37.82 -1.87 7.65
N SER A 117 -37.61 -0.72 7.04
CA SER A 117 -37.41 -0.57 5.60
C SER A 117 -35.92 -0.36 5.35
N GLN A 118 -35.23 -1.45 4.99
CA GLN A 118 -33.77 -1.43 4.79
C GLN A 118 -33.35 -0.33 3.80
N SER A 119 -33.97 -0.29 2.61
CA SER A 119 -33.65 0.72 1.59
C SER A 119 -33.78 2.18 2.08
N ARG A 120 -34.72 2.48 2.98
CA ARG A 120 -34.84 3.84 3.56
C ARG A 120 -33.76 4.11 4.59
N MET A 121 -33.42 3.10 5.41
CA MET A 121 -32.34 3.21 6.37
C MET A 121 -30.98 3.35 5.67
N ASP A 122 -30.75 2.65 4.55
CA ASP A 122 -29.52 2.77 3.77
C ASP A 122 -29.31 4.22 3.28
N VAL A 123 -30.33 4.79 2.63
CA VAL A 123 -30.28 6.16 2.10
C VAL A 123 -30.07 7.19 3.21
N GLU A 124 -30.78 7.02 4.34
CA GLU A 124 -30.69 7.97 5.44
C GLU A 124 -29.38 7.81 6.23
N ALA A 125 -28.86 6.58 6.41
CA ALA A 125 -27.54 6.35 7.00
C ALA A 125 -26.45 7.02 6.17
N ASP A 126 -26.47 6.82 4.86
CA ASP A 126 -25.49 7.43 3.95
C ASP A 126 -25.53 8.97 4.02
N ARG A 127 -26.74 9.54 4.05
CA ARG A 127 -26.94 10.99 4.24
C ARG A 127 -26.34 11.49 5.56
N LEU A 128 -26.67 10.85 6.68
CA LEU A 128 -26.21 11.24 8.02
C LEU A 128 -24.69 11.10 8.18
N LEU A 129 -24.10 10.02 7.67
CA LEU A 129 -22.66 9.77 7.75
C LEU A 129 -21.87 10.70 6.81
N SER A 130 -22.42 10.98 5.62
CA SER A 130 -21.85 11.98 4.70
C SER A 130 -21.91 13.39 5.27
N GLU A 131 -22.92 13.73 6.08
CA GLU A 131 -23.01 15.01 6.79
C GLU A 131 -21.91 15.17 7.85
N LEU A 132 -21.45 14.07 8.43
CA LEU A 132 -20.24 14.00 9.27
C LEU A 132 -18.95 13.86 8.44
N GLY A 133 -19.08 13.71 7.12
CA GLY A 133 -18.05 13.55 6.10
C GLY A 133 -17.20 12.28 6.27
N ILE A 134 -17.87 11.17 6.55
CA ILE A 134 -17.27 9.84 6.66
C ILE A 134 -17.84 8.97 5.56
N TYR A 135 -16.95 8.23 4.92
CA TYR A 135 -17.29 7.27 3.90
C TYR A 135 -16.79 5.90 4.34
N PHE A 136 -17.69 4.93 4.35
CA PHE A 136 -17.35 3.53 4.58
C PHE A 136 -17.37 2.80 3.23
N PRO A 137 -16.43 1.86 2.98
CA PRO A 137 -16.50 1.01 1.79
C PRO A 137 -17.80 0.20 1.72
N SER A 138 -18.34 -0.17 2.89
CA SER A 138 -19.65 -0.82 3.01
C SER A 138 -20.32 -0.41 4.33
N LEU A 139 -21.58 0.04 4.25
CA LEU A 139 -22.40 0.34 5.42
C LEU A 139 -22.93 -0.93 6.13
N TYR A 140 -22.72 -2.10 5.53
CA TYR A 140 -23.05 -3.41 6.08
C TYR A 140 -21.90 -4.03 6.88
N GLU A 141 -20.79 -3.30 7.06
CA GLU A 141 -19.68 -3.73 7.90
C GLU A 141 -20.06 -3.72 9.38
N LYS A 142 -19.58 -4.74 10.13
CA LYS A 142 -19.77 -4.83 11.57
C LYS A 142 -19.05 -3.71 12.31
N VAL A 143 -19.72 -3.13 13.30
CA VAL A 143 -19.12 -2.06 14.11
C VAL A 143 -17.88 -2.50 14.90
N SER A 144 -17.74 -3.80 15.18
CA SER A 144 -16.53 -4.36 15.81
C SER A 144 -15.25 -4.17 14.99
N ASN A 145 -15.35 -3.99 13.67
CA ASN A 145 -14.20 -3.82 12.78
C ASN A 145 -13.76 -2.35 12.67
N LEU A 146 -14.56 -1.42 13.19
CA LEU A 146 -14.33 0.01 13.02
C LEU A 146 -13.31 0.56 14.00
N SER A 147 -12.59 1.59 13.57
CA SER A 147 -11.69 2.34 14.46
C SER A 147 -12.47 3.04 15.57
N ALA A 148 -11.80 3.38 16.68
CA ALA A 148 -12.44 4.11 17.79
C ALA A 148 -13.08 5.44 17.33
N GLU A 149 -12.44 6.15 16.40
CA GLU A 149 -12.95 7.38 15.79
C GLU A 149 -14.23 7.12 14.96
N GLN A 150 -14.20 6.10 14.09
CA GLN A 150 -15.37 5.72 13.29
C GLN A 150 -16.55 5.32 14.17
N ARG A 151 -16.30 4.55 15.24
CA ARG A 151 -17.32 4.17 16.23
C ARG A 151 -17.92 5.40 16.90
N GLN A 152 -17.10 6.37 17.29
CA GLN A 152 -17.59 7.61 17.90
C GLN A 152 -18.50 8.38 16.94
N LEU A 153 -18.13 8.44 15.67
CA LEU A 153 -18.92 9.14 14.66
C LEU A 153 -20.22 8.41 14.32
N VAL A 154 -20.24 7.08 14.33
CA VAL A 154 -21.49 6.29 14.23
C VAL A 154 -22.41 6.59 15.42
N ALA A 155 -21.86 6.73 16.63
CA ALA A 155 -22.66 7.12 17.81
C ALA A 155 -23.20 8.56 17.70
N ILE A 156 -22.43 9.48 17.11
CA ILE A 156 -22.91 10.84 16.80
C ILE A 156 -24.05 10.76 15.78
N ALA A 157 -23.89 10.01 14.68
CA ALA A 157 -24.92 9.83 13.66
C ALA A 157 -26.21 9.23 14.21
N GLN A 158 -26.11 8.28 15.16
CA GLN A 158 -27.27 7.72 15.84
C GLN A 158 -28.14 8.80 16.50
N THR A 159 -27.53 9.83 17.09
CA THR A 159 -28.28 10.93 17.73
C THR A 159 -28.99 11.85 16.73
N MET A 160 -28.56 11.86 15.47
CA MET A 160 -29.13 12.65 14.39
C MET A 160 -30.37 12.00 13.75
N THR A 161 -30.67 10.73 14.08
CA THR A 161 -31.81 10.00 13.51
C THR A 161 -33.18 10.50 13.98
N GLN A 162 -33.23 11.29 15.05
CA GLN A 162 -34.48 11.82 15.61
C GLN A 162 -34.35 13.28 16.04
N PRO A 163 -35.47 14.03 16.02
CA PRO A 163 -35.48 15.38 16.56
C PRO A 163 -35.28 15.33 18.07
N ALA A 164 -34.10 15.76 18.52
CA ALA A 164 -33.79 15.98 19.93
C ALA A 164 -34.14 17.42 20.32
N LYS A 165 -34.62 17.61 21.55
CA LYS A 165 -34.79 18.93 22.18
C LYS A 165 -33.55 19.31 23.00
N LEU A 166 -32.91 18.29 23.60
CA LEU A 166 -31.69 18.42 24.37
C LEU A 166 -30.70 17.33 23.95
N ILE A 167 -29.48 17.71 23.60
CA ILE A 167 -28.38 16.78 23.33
C ILE A 167 -27.31 16.98 24.40
N PHE A 168 -26.98 15.93 25.15
CA PHE A 168 -25.82 15.92 26.05
C PHE A 168 -24.64 15.30 25.33
N VAL A 169 -23.54 16.02 25.24
CA VAL A 169 -22.32 15.63 24.52
C VAL A 169 -21.20 15.47 25.55
N ASP A 170 -20.91 14.23 25.97
CA ASP A 170 -19.94 13.93 27.04
C ASP A 170 -18.56 13.60 26.46
N GLU A 171 -17.66 14.58 26.44
CA GLU A 171 -16.24 14.40 26.10
C GLU A 171 -15.97 13.62 24.79
N PRO A 172 -16.74 13.79 23.70
CA PRO A 172 -16.58 12.98 22.49
C PRO A 172 -15.31 13.29 21.71
N THR A 173 -14.64 14.41 21.99
CA THR A 173 -13.53 14.92 21.17
C THR A 173 -12.23 14.15 21.38
N VAL A 174 -12.10 13.43 22.50
CA VAL A 174 -10.87 12.68 22.85
C VAL A 174 -10.55 11.58 21.84
N LEU A 175 -11.58 10.97 21.22
CA LEU A 175 -11.43 9.89 20.25
C LEU A 175 -11.42 10.39 18.79
N LEU A 176 -11.58 11.70 18.56
CA LEU A 176 -11.69 12.30 17.23
C LEU A 176 -10.40 13.03 16.86
N SER A 177 -9.95 12.87 15.62
CA SER A 177 -8.90 13.70 15.03
C SER A 177 -9.40 15.13 14.79
N TYR A 178 -8.46 16.07 14.65
CA TYR A 178 -8.76 17.49 14.56
C TYR A 178 -9.83 17.86 13.51
N PRO A 179 -9.82 17.33 12.27
CA PRO A 179 -10.87 17.63 11.29
C PRO A 179 -12.27 17.24 11.76
N TYR A 180 -12.42 16.08 12.41
CA TYR A 180 -13.71 15.61 12.92
C TYR A 180 -14.14 16.32 14.20
N GLN A 181 -13.20 16.79 15.03
CA GLN A 181 -13.51 17.69 16.14
C GLN A 181 -14.16 18.99 15.62
N GLN A 182 -13.59 19.61 14.59
CA GLN A 182 -14.15 20.84 13.98
C GLN A 182 -15.55 20.61 13.40
N ARG A 183 -15.78 19.43 12.78
CA ARG A 183 -17.11 19.05 12.28
C ARG A 183 -18.13 18.89 13.41
N LEU A 184 -17.74 18.27 14.52
CA LEU A 184 -18.61 18.16 15.69
C LEU A 184 -18.95 19.55 16.27
N LEU A 185 -17.97 20.44 16.40
CA LEU A 185 -18.22 21.81 16.87
C LEU A 185 -19.18 22.56 15.93
N SER A 186 -18.99 22.40 14.61
CA SER A 186 -19.90 22.97 13.60
C SER A 186 -21.31 22.38 13.67
N LEU A 187 -21.43 21.09 14.01
CA LEU A 187 -22.71 20.41 14.22
C LEU A 187 -23.43 20.93 15.47
N ILE A 188 -22.71 21.15 16.56
CA ILE A 188 -23.26 21.76 17.79
C ILE A 188 -23.83 23.15 17.50
N GLN A 189 -23.08 24.00 16.79
CA GLN A 189 -23.57 25.33 16.38
C GLN A 189 -24.78 25.25 15.42
N ARG A 190 -24.88 24.19 14.62
CA ARG A 190 -26.06 23.97 13.76
C ARG A 190 -27.29 23.60 14.60
N TRP A 191 -27.15 22.65 15.52
CA TRP A 191 -28.20 22.27 16.46
C TRP A 191 -28.72 23.48 17.25
N GLN A 192 -27.82 24.33 17.73
CA GLN A 192 -28.17 25.60 18.37
C GLN A 192 -29.06 26.48 17.48
N ARG A 193 -28.65 26.71 16.22
CA ARG A 193 -29.43 27.50 15.24
C ARG A 193 -30.78 26.88 14.91
N GLU A 194 -30.90 25.56 14.98
CA GLU A 194 -32.15 24.82 14.82
C GLU A 194 -33.03 24.84 16.08
N GLY A 195 -32.59 25.50 17.15
CA GLY A 195 -33.32 25.62 18.42
C GLY A 195 -33.16 24.42 19.35
N VAL A 196 -32.24 23.50 19.04
CA VAL A 196 -31.89 22.37 19.90
C VAL A 196 -30.92 22.85 20.98
N SER A 197 -31.19 22.52 22.24
CA SER A 197 -30.30 22.88 23.35
C SER A 197 -29.21 21.83 23.49
N VAL A 198 -27.99 22.25 23.83
CA VAL A 198 -26.85 21.33 23.92
C VAL A 198 -26.14 21.52 25.26
N ILE A 199 -25.83 20.42 25.94
CA ILE A 199 -24.89 20.42 27.06
C ILE A 199 -23.60 19.79 26.56
N PHE A 200 -22.51 20.56 26.51
CA PHE A 200 -21.23 20.11 25.99
C PHE A 200 -20.19 19.96 27.10
N GLY A 201 -19.89 18.72 27.48
CA GLY A 201 -18.78 18.40 28.38
C GLY A 201 -17.47 18.24 27.62
N SER A 202 -16.47 19.04 27.98
CA SER A 202 -15.13 18.98 27.39
C SER A 202 -14.06 19.30 28.43
N LYS A 203 -12.91 18.62 28.36
CA LYS A 203 -11.66 18.98 29.07
C LYS A 203 -10.87 20.02 28.30
N ASN A 204 -11.11 20.17 26.99
CA ASN A 204 -10.53 21.24 26.20
C ASN A 204 -11.39 22.50 26.32
N LEU A 205 -10.88 23.51 27.02
CA LEU A 205 -11.56 24.79 27.20
C LEU A 205 -11.73 25.53 25.86
N GLU A 206 -10.79 25.41 24.92
CA GLU A 206 -10.90 26.06 23.61
C GLU A 206 -12.15 25.58 22.85
N HIS A 207 -12.48 24.29 22.97
CA HIS A 207 -13.71 23.76 22.40
C HIS A 207 -14.96 24.33 23.07
N LEU A 208 -14.94 24.56 24.39
CA LEU A 208 -16.07 25.18 25.09
C LEU A 208 -16.26 26.61 24.60
N PHE A 209 -15.22 27.45 24.70
CA PHE A 209 -15.27 28.85 24.29
C PHE A 209 -15.67 29.06 22.83
N ALA A 210 -15.42 28.08 21.95
CA ALA A 210 -15.78 28.18 20.53
C ALA A 210 -17.28 28.05 20.24
N VAL A 211 -18.07 27.38 21.09
CA VAL A 211 -19.46 27.02 20.76
C VAL A 211 -20.48 27.26 21.87
N THR A 212 -20.06 27.56 23.10
CA THR A 212 -20.97 27.68 24.25
C THR A 212 -21.46 29.10 24.46
N ASP A 213 -22.72 29.26 24.85
CA ASP A 213 -23.27 30.53 25.33
C ASP A 213 -22.86 30.79 26.80
N ARG A 214 -22.79 29.72 27.59
CA ARG A 214 -22.38 29.74 29.00
C ARG A 214 -21.50 28.55 29.35
N ILE A 215 -20.64 28.74 30.35
CA ILE A 215 -19.79 27.70 30.91
C ILE A 215 -20.13 27.54 32.39
N ILE A 216 -20.42 26.31 32.78
CA ILE A 216 -20.65 25.90 34.16
C ILE A 216 -19.45 25.09 34.61
N THR A 217 -18.83 25.52 35.70
CA THR A 217 -17.68 24.84 36.28
C THR A 217 -18.15 23.84 37.33
N LEU A 218 -17.82 22.56 37.11
CA LEU A 218 -18.03 21.47 38.06
C LEU A 218 -16.71 21.12 38.76
N ARG A 219 -16.72 21.15 40.09
CA ARG A 219 -15.57 20.77 40.92
C ARG A 219 -16.02 19.88 42.07
N LYS A 220 -15.38 18.71 42.21
CA LYS A 220 -15.71 17.70 43.23
C LYS A 220 -17.21 17.39 43.31
N GLY A 221 -17.88 17.31 42.16
CA GLY A 221 -19.30 16.98 42.09
C GLY A 221 -20.27 18.13 42.40
N GLN A 222 -19.78 19.36 42.56
CA GLN A 222 -20.60 20.54 42.87
C GLN A 222 -20.49 21.58 41.75
N THR A 223 -21.58 22.34 41.52
CA THR A 223 -21.54 23.54 40.69
C THR A 223 -20.83 24.65 41.46
N VAL A 224 -19.67 25.10 40.99
CA VAL A 224 -18.90 26.17 41.66
C VAL A 224 -19.04 27.52 40.99
N ALA A 225 -19.36 27.54 39.69
CA ALA A 225 -19.49 28.77 38.92
C ALA A 225 -20.40 28.55 37.70
N ASN A 226 -20.97 29.65 37.20
CA ASN A 226 -21.84 29.68 36.05
C ASN A 226 -21.71 31.03 35.36
N HIS A 227 -20.90 31.06 34.31
CA HIS A 227 -20.54 32.28 33.60
C HIS A 227 -21.11 32.26 32.20
N ARG A 228 -21.43 33.45 31.67
CA ARG A 228 -21.57 33.59 30.22
C ARG A 228 -20.19 33.51 29.58
N THR A 229 -20.10 32.81 28.45
CA THR A 229 -18.83 32.56 27.77
C THR A 229 -18.17 33.87 27.32
N ASP A 230 -18.97 34.87 26.94
CA ASP A 230 -18.51 36.19 26.49
C ASP A 230 -18.10 37.14 27.63
N GLU A 231 -18.41 36.78 28.88
CA GLU A 231 -18.12 37.58 30.08
C GLU A 231 -17.03 36.95 30.96
N THR A 232 -16.38 35.86 30.52
CA THR A 232 -15.35 35.16 31.29
C THR A 232 -14.12 34.85 30.45
N SER A 233 -12.99 34.63 31.13
CA SER A 233 -11.72 34.25 30.51
C SER A 233 -11.35 32.79 30.80
N ARG A 234 -10.44 32.25 29.98
CA ARG A 234 -9.89 30.89 30.20
C ARG A 234 -9.23 30.79 31.57
N GLU A 235 -8.54 31.84 31.97
CA GLU A 235 -7.79 31.94 33.22
C GLU A 235 -8.72 31.87 34.44
N GLU A 236 -9.88 32.53 34.40
CA GLU A 236 -10.90 32.47 35.44
C GLU A 236 -11.46 31.06 35.61
N ILE A 237 -11.88 30.42 34.50
CA ILE A 237 -12.39 29.05 34.53
C ILE A 237 -11.32 28.08 35.06
N VAL A 238 -10.04 28.26 34.70
CA VAL A 238 -8.94 27.45 35.25
C VAL A 238 -8.77 27.68 36.75
N ALA A 239 -8.82 28.93 37.22
CA ALA A 239 -8.71 29.26 38.64
C ALA A 239 -9.82 28.59 39.46
N GLU A 240 -11.05 28.59 38.95
CA GLU A 240 -12.20 27.91 39.55
C GLU A 240 -12.02 26.39 39.61
N LEU A 241 -11.49 25.79 38.54
CA LEU A 241 -11.23 24.35 38.48
C LEU A 241 -10.19 23.89 39.51
N VAL A 242 -9.19 24.72 39.77
CA VAL A 242 -8.12 24.47 40.75
C VAL A 242 -8.57 24.81 42.18
N GLY A 243 -9.45 25.81 42.33
CA GLY A 243 -9.96 26.25 43.62
C GLY A 243 -9.12 27.28 44.35
N GLY A 244 -8.35 28.08 43.61
CA GLY A 244 -7.69 29.26 44.15
C GLY A 244 -8.67 30.42 44.24
N ALA A 245 -9.14 30.75 45.44
CA ALA A 245 -9.89 31.97 45.67
C ALA A 245 -8.91 33.16 45.73
N GLY A 246 -9.15 34.17 44.87
CA GLY A 246 -8.64 35.53 45.10
C GLY A 246 -7.20 35.80 44.68
N SER A 247 -7.07 36.69 43.72
CA SER A 247 -5.89 37.50 43.46
C SER A 247 -5.60 38.44 44.65
N HIS A 248 -5.18 37.92 45.80
CA HIS A 248 -4.32 38.61 46.79
C HIS A 248 -4.12 37.70 48.02
N GLN A 249 -2.84 37.42 48.31
CA GLN A 249 -2.33 36.73 49.51
C GLN A 249 -2.67 35.24 49.66
N ILE A 250 -1.84 34.41 49.04
CA ILE A 250 -1.67 33.02 49.45
C ILE A 250 -0.46 32.96 50.39
N THR A 251 -0.68 32.59 51.65
CA THR A 251 0.39 32.38 52.64
C THR A 251 1.33 31.25 52.18
N PRO A 252 2.65 31.51 52.04
CA PRO A 252 3.61 30.58 51.41
C PRO A 252 3.68 29.18 52.04
N ALA A 253 3.36 29.03 53.32
CA ALA A 253 3.56 27.76 54.05
C ALA A 253 2.51 26.67 53.70
N ILE A 254 1.25 27.05 53.48
CA ILE A 254 0.19 26.09 53.10
C ILE A 254 0.31 25.73 51.61
N TRP A 255 0.67 26.69 50.76
CA TRP A 255 0.95 26.45 49.35
C TRP A 255 2.19 25.58 49.15
N ALA A 256 3.24 25.73 49.97
CA ALA A 256 4.42 24.86 49.92
C ALA A 256 4.11 23.42 50.36
N LEU A 257 3.25 23.21 51.36
CA LEU A 257 2.85 21.88 51.81
C LEU A 257 1.92 21.20 50.80
N ASP A 258 0.93 21.91 50.27
CA ASP A 258 0.02 21.34 49.27
C ASP A 258 0.74 21.13 47.93
N ASN A 259 1.64 22.03 47.53
CA ASN A 259 2.54 21.79 46.39
C ASN A 259 3.50 20.63 46.64
N TYR A 260 3.99 20.44 47.87
CA TYR A 260 4.85 19.30 48.20
C TYR A 260 4.08 17.98 48.14
N TYR A 261 2.85 17.93 48.66
CA TYR A 261 2.00 16.74 48.56
C TYR A 261 1.51 16.48 47.13
N GLN A 262 1.12 17.53 46.38
CA GLN A 262 0.75 17.42 44.98
C GLN A 262 1.94 17.03 44.11
N ALA A 263 3.12 17.64 44.31
CA ALA A 263 4.34 17.27 43.60
C ALA A 263 4.78 15.85 43.95
N ARG A 264 4.61 15.40 45.21
CA ARG A 264 4.91 14.03 45.61
C ARG A 264 3.92 13.03 45.01
N GLN A 265 2.64 13.34 44.98
CA GLN A 265 1.61 12.47 44.41
C GLN A 265 1.68 12.45 42.87
N GLN A 266 2.03 13.58 42.25
CA GLN A 266 2.41 13.65 40.84
C GLN A 266 3.70 12.86 40.58
N ALA A 267 4.71 12.93 41.44
CA ALA A 267 5.95 12.16 41.28
C ALA A 267 5.73 10.65 41.44
N GLU A 268 4.84 10.21 42.34
CA GLU A 268 4.44 8.81 42.46
C GLU A 268 3.61 8.36 41.25
N ASN A 269 2.68 9.17 40.77
CA ASN A 269 1.94 8.87 39.54
C ASN A 269 2.86 8.85 38.31
N LEU A 270 3.79 9.79 38.20
CA LEU A 270 4.81 9.83 37.16
C LEU A 270 5.72 8.60 37.25
N ARG A 271 6.16 8.19 38.44
CA ARG A 271 6.94 6.95 38.61
C ARG A 271 6.15 5.71 38.22
N ASN A 272 4.87 5.63 38.58
CA ASN A 272 4.03 4.50 38.19
C ASN A 272 3.77 4.50 36.67
N GLN A 273 3.55 5.67 36.08
CA GLN A 273 3.45 5.84 34.63
C GLN A 273 4.77 5.52 33.93
N GLN A 274 5.91 5.91 34.50
CA GLN A 274 7.24 5.65 33.98
C GLN A 274 7.56 4.15 34.07
N ALA A 275 7.19 3.46 35.15
CA ALA A 275 7.32 2.01 35.26
C ALA A 275 6.39 1.24 34.31
N LEU A 276 5.17 1.73 34.10
CA LEU A 276 4.25 1.18 33.09
C LEU A 276 4.76 1.46 31.67
N LEU A 277 5.30 2.65 31.43
CA LEU A 277 5.92 3.01 30.15
C LEU A 277 7.15 2.16 29.90
N GLU A 278 8.05 1.98 30.87
CA GLU A 278 9.20 1.09 30.78
C GLU A 278 8.78 -0.35 30.50
N ARG A 279 7.74 -0.87 31.16
CA ARG A 279 7.17 -2.19 30.83
C ARG A 279 6.60 -2.23 29.41
N SER A 280 5.84 -1.20 29.00
CA SER A 280 5.27 -1.12 27.66
C SER A 280 6.33 -0.91 26.57
N LEU A 281 7.45 -0.27 26.92
CA LEU A 281 8.61 -0.06 26.06
C LEU A 281 9.39 -1.36 25.94
N VAL A 282 9.58 -2.12 27.04
CA VAL A 282 10.15 -3.47 26.99
C VAL A 282 9.24 -4.43 26.20
N GLU A 283 7.92 -4.36 26.36
CA GLU A 283 6.97 -5.12 25.54
C GLU A 283 7.00 -4.69 24.07
N ARG A 284 7.12 -3.38 23.79
CA ARG A 284 7.29 -2.88 22.42
C ARG A 284 8.64 -3.25 21.83
N ASP A 285 9.71 -3.21 22.61
CA ASP A 285 11.05 -3.58 22.18
C ASP A 285 11.10 -5.08 21.91
N THR A 286 10.47 -5.92 22.74
CA THR A 286 10.35 -7.35 22.46
C THR A 286 9.48 -7.63 21.24
N LEU A 287 8.36 -6.92 21.03
CA LEU A 287 7.54 -7.03 19.82
C LEU A 287 8.25 -6.52 18.57
N ASN A 288 8.97 -5.40 18.67
CA ASN A 288 9.76 -4.84 17.58
C ASN A 288 10.91 -5.78 17.24
N GLN A 289 11.56 -6.37 18.23
CA GLN A 289 12.63 -7.34 18.03
C GLN A 289 12.10 -8.63 17.40
N GLN A 290 10.93 -9.12 17.84
CA GLN A 290 10.22 -10.23 17.16
C GLN A 290 9.81 -9.91 15.72
N LEU A 291 9.39 -8.67 15.44
CA LEU A 291 9.07 -8.21 14.09
C LEU A 291 10.32 -8.11 13.22
N VAL A 292 11.42 -7.58 13.76
CA VAL A 292 12.72 -7.50 13.07
C VAL A 292 13.24 -8.91 12.79
N ASP A 293 13.14 -9.84 13.73
CA ASP A 293 13.55 -11.24 13.56
C ASP A 293 12.68 -11.93 12.49
N ARG A 294 11.35 -11.74 12.50
CA ARG A 294 10.48 -12.26 11.43
C ARG A 294 10.77 -11.65 10.07
N LEU A 295 11.04 -10.34 10.02
CA LEU A 295 11.39 -9.67 8.77
C LEU A 295 12.74 -10.16 8.27
N ALA A 296 13.71 -10.38 9.15
CA ALA A 296 15.00 -10.96 8.80
C ALA A 296 14.84 -12.39 8.24
N GLU A 297 14.04 -13.24 8.89
CA GLU A 297 13.71 -14.59 8.39
C GLU A 297 13.02 -14.54 7.01
N GLN A 298 12.06 -13.62 6.80
CA GLN A 298 11.40 -13.49 5.50
C GLN A 298 12.33 -12.97 4.41
N VAL A 299 13.20 -12.01 4.72
CA VAL A 299 14.20 -11.50 3.78
C VAL A 299 15.20 -12.59 3.41
N GLU A 300 15.66 -13.38 4.39
CA GLU A 300 16.56 -14.50 4.13
C GLU A 300 15.90 -15.59 3.28
N ALA A 301 14.63 -15.94 3.57
CA ALA A 301 13.87 -16.90 2.77
C ALA A 301 13.67 -16.41 1.33
N LEU A 302 13.40 -15.11 1.14
CA LEU A 302 13.26 -14.51 -0.19
C LEU A 302 14.59 -14.53 -0.95
N ASP A 303 15.70 -14.24 -0.29
CA ASP A 303 17.04 -14.26 -0.90
C ASP A 303 17.43 -15.70 -1.31
N GLN A 304 17.16 -16.69 -0.45
CA GLN A 304 17.36 -18.10 -0.79
C GLN A 304 16.48 -18.54 -1.98
N ALA A 305 15.22 -18.11 -2.04
CA ALA A 305 14.33 -18.40 -3.16
C ALA A 305 14.83 -17.76 -4.46
N ASN A 306 15.29 -16.51 -4.40
CA ASN A 306 15.88 -15.81 -5.55
C ASN A 306 17.15 -16.51 -6.05
N LEU A 307 18.05 -16.90 -5.15
CA LEU A 307 19.26 -17.66 -5.50
C LEU A 307 18.92 -19.02 -6.13
N ALA A 308 17.93 -19.73 -5.58
CA ALA A 308 17.46 -21.00 -6.13
C ALA A 308 16.87 -20.82 -7.54
N LEU A 309 16.08 -19.76 -7.75
CA LEU A 309 15.51 -19.43 -9.06
C LEU A 309 16.61 -19.12 -10.09
N GLN A 310 17.59 -18.29 -9.73
CA GLN A 310 18.73 -17.97 -10.60
C GLN A 310 19.56 -19.23 -10.92
N ALA A 311 19.77 -20.11 -9.95
CA ALA A 311 20.48 -21.38 -10.16
C ALA A 311 19.70 -22.31 -11.10
N ALA A 312 18.38 -22.41 -10.94
CA ALA A 312 17.52 -23.18 -11.83
C ALA A 312 17.52 -22.63 -13.26
N GLN A 313 17.44 -21.31 -13.43
CA GLN A 313 17.53 -20.64 -14.74
C GLN A 313 18.88 -20.91 -15.43
N ARG A 314 20.00 -20.79 -14.69
CA ARG A 314 21.34 -21.14 -15.18
C ARG A 314 21.39 -22.57 -15.70
N ARG A 315 20.88 -23.51 -14.90
CA ARG A 315 20.86 -24.93 -15.26
C ARG A 315 20.04 -25.17 -16.53
N LEU A 316 18.85 -24.60 -16.62
CA LEU A 316 17.99 -24.73 -17.81
C LEU A 316 18.67 -24.21 -19.08
N LEU A 317 19.40 -23.09 -19.00
CA LEU A 317 20.13 -22.55 -20.14
C LEU A 317 21.32 -23.40 -20.54
N THR A 318 22.07 -23.94 -19.57
CA THR A 318 23.19 -24.86 -19.87
C THR A 318 22.68 -26.16 -20.50
N GLU A 319 21.60 -26.73 -19.98
CA GLU A 319 20.98 -27.95 -20.52
C GLU A 319 20.46 -27.69 -21.95
N ARG A 320 19.79 -26.56 -22.20
CA ARG A 320 19.36 -26.18 -23.55
C ARG A 320 20.50 -26.02 -24.54
N GLU A 321 21.64 -25.47 -24.12
CA GLU A 321 22.80 -25.31 -25.02
C GLU A 321 23.51 -26.65 -25.26
N GLN A 322 23.57 -27.52 -24.25
CA GLN A 322 24.06 -28.90 -24.40
C GLN A 322 23.18 -29.72 -25.35
N GLU A 323 21.86 -29.59 -25.23
CA GLU A 323 20.90 -30.24 -26.12
C GLU A 323 21.06 -29.74 -27.56
N ARG A 324 21.19 -28.42 -27.77
CA ARG A 324 21.47 -27.87 -29.11
C ARG A 324 22.78 -28.37 -29.68
N LYS A 325 23.82 -28.52 -28.84
CA LYS A 325 25.12 -29.08 -29.23
C LYS A 325 25.00 -30.55 -29.60
N HIS A 326 24.20 -31.32 -28.86
CA HIS A 326 23.94 -32.73 -29.15
C HIS A 326 23.17 -32.89 -30.47
N LEU A 327 22.04 -32.20 -30.64
CA LEU A 327 21.23 -32.23 -31.85
C LEU A 327 22.01 -31.79 -33.09
N ALA A 328 22.84 -30.74 -32.99
CA ALA A 328 23.67 -30.30 -34.10
C ALA A 328 24.69 -31.37 -34.53
N ARG A 329 25.25 -32.12 -33.57
CA ARG A 329 26.14 -33.26 -33.88
C ARG A 329 25.37 -34.44 -34.47
N GLU A 330 24.23 -34.82 -33.90
CA GLU A 330 23.45 -35.95 -34.42
C GLU A 330 22.97 -35.71 -35.86
N LEU A 331 22.47 -34.50 -36.15
CA LEU A 331 22.07 -34.13 -37.50
C LEU A 331 23.27 -34.14 -38.47
N HIS A 332 24.44 -33.69 -38.02
CA HIS A 332 25.64 -33.65 -38.85
C HIS A 332 26.27 -35.03 -39.08
N ASP A 333 26.38 -35.84 -38.04
CA ASP A 333 27.12 -37.09 -38.07
C ASP A 333 26.27 -38.25 -38.56
N GLN A 334 24.97 -38.27 -38.27
CA GLN A 334 24.09 -39.36 -38.71
C GLN A 334 23.33 -38.96 -39.99
N VAL A 335 22.51 -37.91 -39.94
CA VAL A 335 21.56 -37.61 -41.02
C VAL A 335 22.25 -37.12 -42.29
N ILE A 336 23.24 -36.24 -42.18
CA ILE A 336 23.99 -35.76 -43.34
C ILE A 336 24.85 -36.88 -43.95
N GLN A 337 25.47 -37.74 -43.13
CA GLN A 337 26.26 -38.86 -43.65
C GLN A 337 25.38 -39.91 -44.36
N ASP A 338 24.23 -40.24 -43.79
CA ASP A 338 23.26 -41.17 -44.40
C ASP A 338 22.76 -40.64 -45.75
N LEU A 339 22.40 -39.35 -45.83
CA LEU A 339 21.99 -38.72 -47.09
C LEU A 339 23.12 -38.66 -48.14
N LEU A 340 24.35 -38.45 -47.71
CA LEU A 340 25.51 -38.51 -48.61
C LEU A 340 25.76 -39.95 -49.10
N SER A 341 25.62 -40.95 -48.24
CA SER A 341 25.74 -42.37 -48.62
C SER A 341 24.65 -42.77 -49.62
N VAL A 342 23.41 -42.34 -49.40
CA VAL A 342 22.31 -42.55 -50.36
C VAL A 342 22.62 -41.85 -51.69
N ASN A 343 23.15 -40.62 -51.66
CA ASN A 343 23.54 -39.91 -52.88
C ASN A 343 24.65 -40.65 -53.66
N TYR A 344 25.65 -41.23 -52.98
CA TYR A 344 26.71 -42.03 -53.63
C TYR A 344 26.20 -43.36 -54.18
N GLN A 345 25.28 -44.04 -53.48
CA GLN A 345 24.67 -45.28 -53.98
C GLN A 345 23.82 -45.01 -55.22
N LEU A 346 23.08 -43.90 -55.26
CA LEU A 346 22.34 -43.49 -56.45
C LEU A 346 23.26 -43.15 -57.63
N GLU A 347 24.41 -42.53 -57.36
CA GLU A 347 25.43 -42.24 -58.38
C GLU A 347 26.08 -43.52 -58.94
N GLU A 348 26.31 -44.54 -58.10
CA GLU A 348 26.83 -45.84 -58.53
C GLU A 348 25.82 -46.60 -59.41
N ILE A 349 24.53 -46.55 -59.06
CA ILE A 349 23.43 -47.13 -59.85
C ILE A 349 23.31 -46.44 -61.21
N GLU A 350 23.40 -45.11 -61.25
CA GLU A 350 23.39 -44.32 -62.49
C GLU A 350 24.59 -44.68 -63.40
N SER A 351 25.77 -44.92 -62.80
CA SER A 351 26.99 -45.28 -63.54
C SER A 351 27.03 -46.73 -64.07
N SER A 352 26.16 -47.60 -63.56
CA SER A 352 26.13 -49.04 -63.86
C SER A 352 24.92 -49.49 -64.68
N SER A 353 24.01 -48.56 -65.02
CA SER A 353 22.76 -48.83 -65.74
C SER A 353 22.84 -48.39 -67.20
N ASP A 354 22.40 -49.24 -68.14
CA ASP A 354 22.44 -48.99 -69.60
C ASP A 354 21.07 -48.60 -70.18
N GLU A 355 20.13 -48.06 -69.38
CA GLU A 355 18.71 -47.96 -69.80
C GLU A 355 17.97 -46.64 -69.47
N SER A 356 17.13 -46.26 -70.46
CA SER A 356 16.00 -45.31 -70.52
C SER A 356 16.21 -43.85 -70.04
N PRO A 357 16.11 -42.83 -70.93
CA PRO A 357 16.33 -41.42 -70.58
C PRO A 357 15.36 -40.88 -69.51
N THR A 358 14.19 -41.48 -69.33
CA THR A 358 13.22 -41.09 -68.28
C THR A 358 13.66 -41.48 -66.87
N LEU A 359 14.39 -42.60 -66.70
CA LEU A 359 14.90 -43.03 -65.39
C LEU A 359 16.10 -42.19 -64.95
N VAL A 360 16.90 -41.72 -65.91
CA VAL A 360 18.04 -40.82 -65.66
C VAL A 360 17.53 -39.46 -65.14
N ASP A 361 16.52 -38.88 -65.78
CA ASP A 361 15.91 -37.61 -65.33
C ASP A 361 15.29 -37.73 -63.92
N GLU A 362 14.55 -38.81 -63.62
CA GLU A 362 13.97 -39.04 -62.29
C GLU A 362 15.04 -39.23 -61.19
N LEU A 363 16.16 -39.89 -61.51
CA LEU A 363 17.29 -40.04 -60.59
C LEU A 363 18.02 -38.71 -60.36
N GLU A 364 18.17 -37.88 -61.39
CA GLU A 364 18.76 -36.55 -61.29
C GLU A 364 17.92 -35.63 -60.39
N ASP A 365 16.58 -35.69 -60.50
CA ASP A 365 15.64 -34.95 -59.65
C ASP A 365 15.74 -35.37 -58.17
N VAL A 366 15.85 -36.67 -57.90
CA VAL A 366 16.05 -37.20 -56.54
C VAL A 366 17.40 -36.77 -55.97
N ARG A 367 18.49 -36.84 -56.76
CA ARG A 367 19.83 -36.36 -56.34
C ARG A 367 19.84 -34.87 -56.05
N THR A 368 19.15 -34.07 -56.86
CA THR A 368 19.02 -32.63 -56.65
C THR A 368 18.25 -32.33 -55.38
N SER A 369 17.18 -33.07 -55.10
CA SER A 369 16.41 -32.97 -53.86
C SER A 369 17.24 -33.37 -52.62
N ILE A 370 18.06 -34.42 -52.70
CA ILE A 370 18.97 -34.82 -51.61
C ILE A 370 20.06 -33.76 -51.38
N ARG A 371 20.67 -33.23 -52.44
CA ARG A 371 21.65 -32.13 -52.32
C ARG A 371 21.02 -30.90 -51.65
N GLN A 372 19.79 -30.56 -52.01
CA GLN A 372 19.04 -29.47 -51.39
C GLN A 372 18.76 -29.75 -49.91
N MET A 373 18.31 -30.96 -49.54
CA MET A 373 18.10 -31.37 -48.15
C MET A 373 19.40 -31.32 -47.32
N VAL A 374 20.53 -31.74 -47.87
CA VAL A 374 21.84 -31.65 -47.20
C VAL A 374 22.23 -30.19 -46.96
N GLN A 375 22.02 -29.31 -47.94
CA GLN A 375 22.25 -27.87 -47.76
C GLN A 375 21.33 -27.26 -46.69
N ASP A 376 20.06 -27.65 -46.68
CA ASP A 376 19.09 -27.21 -45.68
C ASP A 376 19.43 -27.70 -44.27
N LEU A 377 19.87 -28.96 -44.13
CA LEU A 377 20.31 -29.52 -42.86
C LEU A 377 21.60 -28.87 -42.36
N ARG A 378 22.60 -28.61 -43.24
CA ARG A 378 23.81 -27.85 -42.87
C ARG A 378 23.44 -26.45 -42.37
N ARG A 379 22.45 -25.81 -42.99
CA ARG A 379 21.93 -24.51 -42.56
C ARG A 379 21.25 -24.59 -41.19
N ILE A 380 20.41 -25.60 -40.94
CA ILE A 380 19.78 -25.84 -39.63
C ILE A 380 20.85 -26.07 -38.56
N CYS A 381 21.85 -26.89 -38.85
CA CYS A 381 22.98 -27.13 -37.96
C CYS A 381 23.75 -25.84 -37.65
N GLY A 382 24.05 -25.02 -38.65
CA GLY A 382 24.73 -23.72 -38.46
C GLY A 382 23.94 -22.73 -37.60
N ASN A 383 22.61 -22.74 -37.69
CA ASN A 383 21.73 -21.93 -36.83
C ASN A 383 21.65 -22.47 -35.40
N LEU A 384 21.62 -23.80 -35.25
CA LEU A 384 21.61 -24.49 -33.96
C LEU A 384 22.94 -24.32 -33.23
N ARG A 385 24.09 -24.41 -33.91
CA ARG A 385 25.43 -24.11 -33.38
C ARG A 385 26.42 -23.92 -34.54
N PRO A 386 26.98 -22.72 -34.75
CA PRO A 386 27.94 -22.51 -35.83
C PRO A 386 29.22 -23.34 -35.62
N PRO A 387 29.58 -24.24 -36.54
CA PRO A 387 30.80 -25.06 -36.42
C PRO A 387 32.09 -24.22 -36.51
N THR A 388 31.98 -23.01 -37.02
CA THR A 388 33.06 -22.02 -37.12
C THR A 388 33.50 -21.47 -35.76
N ILE A 389 32.63 -21.46 -34.74
CA ILE A 389 33.01 -21.05 -33.38
C ILE A 389 34.03 -22.05 -32.80
N ASP A 390 33.76 -23.35 -32.93
CA ASP A 390 34.62 -24.40 -32.40
C ASP A 390 36.02 -24.39 -33.06
N SER A 391 36.07 -24.21 -34.38
CA SER A 391 37.29 -24.33 -35.19
C SER A 391 38.07 -23.02 -35.36
N LEU A 392 37.40 -21.88 -35.52
CA LEU A 392 38.01 -20.59 -35.91
C LEU A 392 37.74 -19.44 -34.92
N GLY A 393 36.84 -19.65 -33.95
CA GLY A 393 36.53 -18.69 -32.88
C GLY A 393 35.46 -17.66 -33.27
N LEU A 394 35.10 -16.83 -32.28
CA LEU A 394 33.98 -15.89 -32.39
C LEU A 394 34.08 -14.91 -33.58
N GLY A 395 35.27 -14.36 -33.85
CA GLY A 395 35.44 -13.35 -34.90
C GLY A 395 35.11 -13.86 -36.29
N ALA A 396 35.62 -15.04 -36.65
CA ALA A 396 35.34 -15.68 -37.94
C ALA A 396 33.87 -16.12 -38.05
N ALA A 397 33.29 -16.60 -36.94
CA ALA A 397 31.88 -16.97 -36.90
C ALA A 397 30.94 -15.76 -37.10
N LEU A 398 31.24 -14.61 -36.49
CA LEU A 398 30.47 -13.38 -36.69
C LEU A 398 30.61 -12.84 -38.11
N GLN A 399 31.82 -12.85 -38.68
CA GLN A 399 32.04 -12.44 -40.07
C GLN A 399 31.21 -13.28 -41.05
N SER A 400 31.31 -14.61 -40.96
CA SER A 400 30.54 -15.52 -41.80
C SER A 400 29.03 -15.37 -41.60
N PHE A 401 28.56 -15.27 -40.34
CA PHE A 401 27.14 -15.12 -40.07
C PHE A 401 26.56 -13.79 -40.57
N THR A 402 27.27 -12.68 -40.36
CA THR A 402 26.82 -11.34 -40.79
C THR A 402 26.81 -11.20 -42.31
N GLN A 403 27.77 -11.80 -43.00
CA GLN A 403 27.80 -11.83 -44.47
C GLN A 403 26.62 -12.62 -45.03
N ASP A 404 26.42 -13.86 -44.57
CA ASP A 404 25.27 -14.70 -44.96
C ASP A 404 23.93 -14.02 -44.67
N TRP A 405 23.83 -13.31 -43.54
CA TRP A 405 22.63 -12.59 -43.16
C TRP A 405 22.41 -11.36 -44.04
N SER A 406 23.47 -10.61 -44.38
CA SER A 406 23.41 -9.44 -45.26
C SER A 406 22.92 -9.82 -46.66
N GLU A 407 23.48 -10.88 -47.25
CA GLU A 407 23.12 -11.36 -48.58
C GLU A 407 21.64 -11.78 -48.65
N ARG A 408 21.13 -12.47 -47.62
CA ARG A 408 19.75 -12.97 -47.58
C ARG A 408 18.70 -11.90 -47.34
N ASN A 409 19.02 -10.88 -46.55
CA ASN A 409 18.05 -9.87 -46.15
C ASN A 409 18.17 -8.56 -46.95
N HIS A 410 19.18 -8.45 -47.82
CA HIS A 410 19.50 -7.23 -48.58
C HIS A 410 19.71 -5.98 -47.70
N VAL A 411 20.24 -6.19 -46.49
CA VAL A 411 20.57 -5.13 -45.52
C VAL A 411 22.09 -5.06 -45.41
N THR A 412 22.66 -3.86 -45.45
CA THR A 412 24.12 -3.69 -45.36
C THR A 412 24.58 -3.83 -43.91
N VAL A 413 25.50 -4.76 -43.63
CA VAL A 413 26.05 -4.95 -42.28
C VAL A 413 27.51 -4.52 -42.26
N SER A 414 27.85 -3.55 -41.40
CA SER A 414 29.22 -3.17 -41.09
C SER A 414 29.66 -3.86 -39.79
N LEU A 415 30.78 -4.58 -39.83
CA LEU A 415 31.33 -5.30 -38.69
C LEU A 415 32.71 -4.76 -38.32
N ASP A 416 32.82 -4.19 -37.11
CA ASP A 416 34.05 -3.64 -36.55
C ASP A 416 34.50 -4.50 -35.35
N LEU A 417 35.49 -5.37 -35.58
CA LEU A 417 36.05 -6.27 -34.56
C LEU A 417 37.41 -5.76 -34.10
N ASP A 418 37.63 -5.76 -32.79
CA ASP A 418 38.95 -5.49 -32.23
C ASP A 418 39.96 -6.59 -32.61
N SER A 419 41.08 -6.17 -33.19
CA SER A 419 42.23 -7.00 -33.57
C SER A 419 42.82 -7.85 -32.43
N LYS A 420 42.55 -7.52 -31.16
CA LYS A 420 43.07 -8.22 -29.97
C LYS A 420 42.05 -9.15 -29.29
N LEU A 421 40.95 -9.52 -29.95
CA LEU A 421 39.86 -10.29 -29.34
C LEU A 421 40.27 -11.67 -28.78
N GLY A 422 41.35 -12.28 -29.29
CA GLY A 422 41.83 -13.58 -28.82
C GLY A 422 40.78 -14.70 -28.90
N ARG A 423 41.07 -15.83 -28.25
CA ARG A 423 40.09 -16.90 -27.98
C ARG A 423 39.49 -16.68 -26.61
N LEU A 424 38.17 -16.67 -26.53
CA LEU A 424 37.43 -16.59 -25.28
C LEU A 424 36.97 -18.00 -24.86
N PRO A 425 36.61 -18.21 -23.59
CA PRO A 425 35.94 -19.44 -23.17
C PRO A 425 34.70 -19.70 -24.05
N GLU A 426 34.50 -20.95 -24.47
CA GLU A 426 33.42 -21.36 -25.41
C GLU A 426 32.05 -20.80 -25.00
N ALA A 427 31.74 -20.82 -23.69
CA ALA A 427 30.48 -20.29 -23.16
C ALA A 427 30.29 -18.78 -23.40
N ILE A 428 31.38 -18.00 -23.35
CA ILE A 428 31.36 -16.55 -23.60
C ILE A 428 31.25 -16.29 -25.11
N GLU A 429 32.00 -17.01 -25.94
CA GLU A 429 31.91 -16.90 -27.41
C GLU A 429 30.49 -17.20 -27.90
N LEU A 430 29.90 -18.31 -27.44
CA LEU A 430 28.53 -18.67 -27.78
C LEU A 430 27.53 -17.61 -27.30
N SER A 431 27.69 -17.09 -26.10
CA SER A 431 26.76 -16.09 -25.57
C SER A 431 26.84 -14.77 -26.33
N ILE A 432 28.03 -14.30 -26.69
CA ILE A 432 28.21 -13.08 -27.53
C ILE A 432 27.59 -13.30 -28.91
N PHE A 433 27.88 -14.45 -29.54
CA PHE A 433 27.29 -14.80 -30.84
C PHE A 433 25.76 -14.77 -30.80
N ARG A 434 25.16 -15.32 -29.74
CA ARG A 434 23.70 -15.36 -29.59
C ARG A 434 23.08 -13.99 -29.35
N ILE A 435 23.76 -13.11 -28.61
CA ILE A 435 23.32 -11.72 -28.43
C ILE A 435 23.27 -11.01 -29.79
N VAL A 436 24.28 -11.19 -30.63
CA VAL A 436 24.32 -10.62 -31.99
C VAL A 436 23.26 -11.26 -32.89
N GLN A 437 23.10 -12.58 -32.85
CA GLN A 437 22.09 -13.31 -33.62
C GLN A 437 20.67 -12.84 -33.29
N GLU A 438 20.35 -12.71 -31.99
CA GLU A 438 19.04 -12.24 -31.53
C GLU A 438 18.84 -10.76 -31.86
N GLY A 439 19.87 -9.93 -31.74
CA GLY A 439 19.85 -8.53 -32.16
C GLY A 439 19.49 -8.37 -33.64
N LEU A 440 20.17 -9.10 -34.53
CA LEU A 440 19.88 -9.08 -35.97
C LEU A 440 18.49 -9.65 -36.30
N SER A 441 18.05 -10.69 -35.58
CA SER A 441 16.69 -11.24 -35.71
C SER A 441 15.63 -10.19 -35.36
N ASN A 442 15.84 -9.41 -34.29
CA ASN A 442 14.95 -8.34 -33.87
C ASN A 442 14.90 -7.20 -34.89
N ILE A 443 16.05 -6.79 -35.42
CA ILE A 443 16.14 -5.75 -36.47
C ILE A 443 15.32 -6.17 -37.70
N ARG A 444 15.46 -7.42 -38.16
CA ARG A 444 14.69 -7.94 -39.30
C ARG A 444 13.19 -7.92 -39.04
N LYS A 445 12.76 -8.35 -37.85
CA LYS A 445 11.34 -8.51 -37.51
C LYS A 445 10.64 -7.18 -37.24
N HIS A 446 11.35 -6.19 -36.70
CA HIS A 446 10.72 -5.02 -36.08
C HIS A 446 11.24 -3.66 -36.57
N ALA A 447 12.49 -3.56 -37.04
CA ALA A 447 13.11 -2.26 -37.33
C ALA A 447 12.93 -1.78 -38.77
N HIS A 448 12.76 -2.66 -39.76
CA HIS A 448 12.80 -2.29 -41.20
C HIS A 448 14.04 -1.46 -41.59
N ALA A 449 15.20 -1.80 -41.00
CA ALA A 449 16.45 -1.09 -41.23
C ALA A 449 17.05 -1.40 -42.62
N SER A 450 17.80 -0.44 -43.19
CA SER A 450 18.55 -0.60 -44.44
C SER A 450 20.06 -0.79 -44.20
N ALA A 451 20.55 -0.41 -43.02
CA ALA A 451 21.94 -0.62 -42.60
C ALA A 451 22.02 -0.95 -41.10
N VAL A 452 22.96 -1.83 -40.75
CA VAL A 452 23.26 -2.24 -39.38
C VAL A 452 24.76 -2.13 -39.14
N GLU A 453 25.15 -1.61 -37.98
CA GLU A 453 26.53 -1.55 -37.53
C GLU A 453 26.71 -2.39 -36.26
N ILE A 454 27.64 -3.33 -36.31
CA ILE A 454 28.00 -4.19 -35.18
C ILE A 454 29.45 -3.86 -34.81
N ARG A 455 29.69 -3.47 -33.56
CA ARG A 455 31.04 -3.27 -33.02
C ARG A 455 31.28 -4.16 -31.83
N LEU A 456 32.47 -4.75 -31.79
CA LEU A 456 32.94 -5.55 -30.68
C LEU A 456 34.35 -5.07 -30.27
N LYS A 457 34.43 -4.30 -29.18
CA LYS A 457 35.67 -3.64 -28.75
C LYS A 457 35.97 -3.83 -27.28
N HIS A 458 37.26 -3.83 -26.91
CA HIS A 458 37.65 -3.68 -25.51
C HIS A 458 37.55 -2.21 -25.10
N THR A 459 36.68 -1.90 -24.13
CA THR A 459 36.65 -0.56 -23.50
C THR A 459 37.70 -0.46 -22.39
N SER A 460 38.02 -1.58 -21.75
CA SER A 460 39.11 -1.71 -20.78
C SER A 460 39.73 -3.12 -20.88
N PRO A 461 40.91 -3.39 -20.27
CA PRO A 461 41.52 -4.73 -20.26
C PRO A 461 40.64 -5.82 -19.61
N ARG A 462 39.53 -5.42 -19.00
CA ARG A 462 38.61 -6.27 -18.24
C ARG A 462 37.17 -6.17 -18.74
N THR A 463 36.88 -5.41 -19.80
CA THR A 463 35.50 -5.25 -20.29
C THR A 463 35.43 -5.25 -21.81
N LEU A 464 34.54 -6.10 -22.33
CA LEU A 464 34.14 -6.14 -23.72
C LEU A 464 32.84 -5.35 -23.90
N LEU A 465 32.82 -4.52 -24.93
CA LEU A 465 31.68 -3.76 -25.36
C LEU A 465 31.17 -4.31 -26.68
N ILE A 466 29.91 -4.72 -26.69
CA ILE A 466 29.16 -5.11 -27.89
C ILE A 466 28.18 -3.98 -28.16
N SER A 467 28.22 -3.41 -29.36
CA SER A 467 27.19 -2.47 -29.81
C SER A 467 26.56 -2.98 -31.11
N VAL A 468 25.25 -3.11 -31.13
CA VAL A 468 24.47 -3.37 -32.34
C VAL A 468 23.60 -2.14 -32.57
N THR A 469 23.78 -1.50 -33.72
CA THR A 469 23.10 -0.26 -34.09
C THR A 469 22.37 -0.44 -35.40
N ASP A 470 21.11 -0.05 -35.46
CA ASP A 470 20.34 -0.01 -36.72
C ASP A 470 19.86 1.40 -37.05
N ASN A 471 19.51 1.62 -38.31
CA ASN A 471 18.96 2.89 -38.82
C ASN A 471 17.44 2.83 -39.11
N GLY A 472 16.75 1.85 -38.52
CA GLY A 472 15.34 1.58 -38.78
C GLY A 472 14.39 2.37 -37.86
N ARG A 473 13.30 1.73 -37.46
CA ARG A 473 12.34 2.26 -36.48
C ARG A 473 12.82 1.92 -35.07
N GLY A 474 13.00 2.94 -34.23
CA GLY A 474 13.31 2.79 -32.81
C GLY A 474 12.11 2.30 -31.99
N LEU A 475 12.31 2.08 -30.69
CA LEU A 475 11.26 1.72 -29.74
C LEU A 475 10.37 2.93 -29.40
N LYS A 476 9.14 2.72 -28.91
CA LYS A 476 8.26 3.83 -28.44
C LYS A 476 8.91 4.55 -27.24
N ASP A 477 8.72 5.86 -27.14
CA ASP A 477 9.27 6.66 -26.04
C ASP A 477 8.72 6.21 -24.68
N ASN A 478 9.62 6.06 -23.68
CA ASN A 478 9.35 5.61 -22.31
C ASN A 478 9.01 4.10 -22.15
N PHE A 479 9.81 3.22 -22.77
CA PHE A 479 9.69 1.77 -22.55
C PHE A 479 10.38 1.33 -21.25
N ASP A 480 9.69 0.53 -20.44
CA ASP A 480 10.28 -0.21 -19.34
C ASP A 480 10.47 -1.68 -19.76
N LEU A 481 11.63 -2.28 -19.44
CA LEU A 481 11.93 -3.68 -19.75
C LEU A 481 10.89 -4.63 -19.14
N SER A 482 10.31 -4.23 -18.00
CA SER A 482 9.21 -4.91 -17.32
C SER A 482 7.90 -4.93 -18.13
N ALA A 483 7.62 -3.86 -18.87
CA ALA A 483 6.40 -3.70 -19.67
C ALA A 483 6.47 -4.45 -21.01
N LEU A 484 7.67 -4.58 -21.60
CA LEU A 484 7.91 -5.33 -22.84
C LEU A 484 7.71 -6.84 -22.70
N ALA A 485 7.77 -7.38 -21.47
CA ALA A 485 7.44 -8.78 -21.18
C ALA A 485 5.93 -9.09 -21.35
N ALA A 486 5.06 -8.09 -21.23
CA ALA A 486 3.62 -8.22 -21.44
C ALA A 486 3.20 -8.12 -22.92
N GLU A 487 4.05 -7.55 -23.79
CA GLU A 487 3.80 -7.35 -25.23
C GLU A 487 4.52 -8.38 -26.12
N GLU A 488 4.80 -9.60 -25.62
CA GLU A 488 5.38 -10.72 -26.38
C GLU A 488 6.78 -10.46 -27.03
N HIS A 489 7.52 -9.45 -26.57
CA HIS A 489 8.88 -9.16 -27.05
C HIS A 489 9.97 -10.04 -26.40
N TYR A 490 9.84 -11.36 -26.52
CA TYR A 490 10.71 -12.36 -25.87
C TYR A 490 12.20 -12.28 -26.28
N GLY A 491 12.53 -11.69 -27.43
CA GLY A 491 13.90 -11.59 -27.94
C GLY A 491 14.82 -10.66 -27.13
N LEU A 492 14.31 -9.49 -26.71
CA LEU A 492 15.09 -8.53 -25.90
C LEU A 492 15.24 -9.01 -24.45
N LEU A 493 14.22 -9.70 -23.92
CA LEU A 493 14.27 -10.35 -22.61
C LEU A 493 15.36 -11.43 -22.58
N GLY A 494 15.43 -12.28 -23.61
CA GLY A 494 16.46 -13.30 -23.74
C GLY A 494 17.89 -12.76 -23.88
N ILE A 495 18.07 -11.55 -24.46
CA ILE A 495 19.37 -10.85 -24.45
C ILE A 495 19.69 -10.37 -23.03
N SER A 496 18.75 -9.72 -22.36
CA SER A 496 18.92 -9.22 -20.99
C SER A 496 19.31 -10.32 -20.00
N GLU A 497 18.63 -11.46 -20.05
CA GLU A 497 18.92 -12.63 -19.21
C GLU A 497 20.34 -13.16 -19.44
N ARG A 498 20.79 -13.30 -20.70
CA ARG A 498 22.16 -13.75 -21.02
C ARG A 498 23.22 -12.77 -20.54
N VAL A 499 22.97 -11.47 -20.68
CA VAL A 499 23.89 -10.43 -20.21
C VAL A 499 24.02 -10.46 -18.70
N ALA A 500 22.92 -10.62 -17.97
CA ALA A 500 22.92 -10.76 -16.51
C ALA A 500 23.71 -12.00 -16.05
N LEU A 501 23.61 -13.12 -16.78
CA LEU A 501 24.35 -14.35 -16.46
C LEU A 501 25.86 -14.22 -16.64
N LEU A 502 26.30 -13.39 -17.58
CA LEU A 502 27.71 -13.09 -17.78
C LEU A 502 28.22 -11.98 -16.84
N GLY A 503 27.37 -11.47 -15.93
CA GLY A 503 27.71 -10.36 -15.04
C GLY A 503 27.86 -9.02 -15.76
N GLY A 504 27.24 -8.88 -16.93
CA GLY A 504 27.30 -7.69 -17.77
C GLY A 504 26.16 -6.70 -17.53
N ARG A 505 26.17 -5.59 -18.27
CA ARG A 505 25.12 -4.56 -18.28
C ARG A 505 24.59 -4.34 -19.69
N LEU A 506 23.27 -4.27 -19.83
CA LEU A 506 22.57 -3.95 -21.08
C LEU A 506 22.05 -2.51 -21.03
N ARG A 507 22.21 -1.77 -22.13
CA ARG A 507 21.61 -0.45 -22.36
C ARG A 507 20.96 -0.44 -23.73
N LEU A 508 19.76 0.10 -23.80
CA LEU A 508 18.99 0.29 -25.03
C LEU A 508 18.70 1.78 -25.17
N GLN A 509 19.04 2.38 -26.31
CA GLN A 509 18.82 3.81 -26.56
C GLN A 509 18.31 4.03 -27.97
N ASN A 510 17.24 4.80 -28.13
CA ASN A 510 16.77 5.25 -29.44
C ASN A 510 17.74 6.29 -30.01
N GLN A 511 18.03 6.18 -31.31
CA GLN A 511 18.87 7.16 -31.98
C GLN A 511 18.07 8.39 -32.45
N PRO A 512 18.65 9.60 -32.37
CA PRO A 512 17.97 10.85 -32.75
C PRO A 512 17.59 10.94 -34.24
N GLY A 513 18.12 10.07 -35.10
CA GLY A 513 17.79 9.97 -36.53
C GLY A 513 16.86 8.81 -36.91
N GLY A 514 16.32 8.07 -35.92
CA GLY A 514 15.63 6.80 -36.13
C GLY A 514 16.57 5.59 -35.99
N GLY A 515 16.11 4.54 -35.30
CA GLY A 515 16.85 3.30 -35.05
C GLY A 515 17.13 3.05 -33.57
N LEU A 516 17.66 1.87 -33.24
CA LEU A 516 17.97 1.44 -31.88
C LEU A 516 19.47 1.16 -31.73
N LEU A 517 20.05 1.66 -30.63
CA LEU A 517 21.36 1.28 -30.15
C LEU A 517 21.20 0.26 -29.01
N LEU A 518 21.63 -0.97 -29.26
CA LEU A 518 21.77 -2.02 -28.26
C LEU A 518 23.24 -2.10 -27.83
N GLN A 519 23.50 -1.78 -26.58
CA GLN A 519 24.84 -1.74 -26.01
C GLN A 519 24.95 -2.71 -24.83
N VAL A 520 25.90 -3.63 -24.91
CA VAL A 520 26.14 -4.67 -23.91
C VAL A 520 27.59 -4.60 -23.45
N GLU A 521 27.79 -4.48 -22.14
CA GLU A 521 29.10 -4.48 -21.50
C GLU A 521 29.27 -5.78 -20.70
N ILE A 522 30.31 -6.57 -20.99
CA ILE A 522 30.56 -7.87 -20.35
C ILE A 522 31.97 -7.90 -19.76
N PRO A 523 32.18 -8.41 -18.53
CA PRO A 523 33.51 -8.59 -17.97
C PRO A 523 34.31 -9.64 -18.77
N HIS A 524 35.53 -9.27 -19.19
CA HIS A 524 36.45 -10.16 -19.90
C HIS A 524 37.40 -10.86 -18.91
N PRO A 525 37.52 -12.20 -18.93
CA PRO A 525 38.54 -12.90 -18.17
C PRO A 525 39.94 -12.64 -18.78
N ARG A 526 40.75 -11.79 -18.12
CA ARG A 526 42.18 -11.43 -18.38
C ARG A 526 42.74 -11.68 -19.81
N VAL A 527 43.07 -10.59 -20.52
CA VAL A 527 44.18 -10.62 -21.49
C VAL A 527 45.48 -10.53 -20.69
N GLY A 528 46.34 -11.56 -20.79
CA GLY A 528 47.70 -11.49 -20.25
C GLY A 528 48.50 -10.46 -21.03
N VAL A 529 48.73 -9.29 -20.45
CA VAL A 529 49.73 -8.34 -20.97
C VAL A 529 51.10 -8.92 -20.63
N ALA A 530 51.88 -9.25 -21.65
CA ALA A 530 53.30 -9.57 -21.49
C ALA A 530 53.99 -8.39 -20.80
N VAL A 531 54.62 -8.66 -19.67
CA VAL A 531 55.48 -7.71 -18.97
C VAL A 531 56.74 -7.57 -19.82
N ASP A 532 56.88 -6.44 -20.51
CA ASP A 532 58.16 -6.06 -21.10
C ASP A 532 59.17 -5.89 -19.95
N SER A 533 60.13 -6.80 -19.97
CA SER A 533 61.47 -6.76 -19.37
C SER A 533 61.85 -5.48 -18.61
N ILE A 534 61.84 -5.57 -17.29
CA ILE A 534 62.80 -4.83 -16.45
C ILE A 534 64.11 -5.60 -16.55
N ASN A 535 65.00 -5.15 -17.42
CA ASN A 535 66.41 -5.54 -17.39
C ASN A 535 67.09 -4.85 -16.20
N LEU A 536 67.73 -5.68 -15.37
CA LEU A 536 68.90 -5.47 -14.48
C LEU A 536 69.09 -4.11 -13.79
#